data_AF-A0A3N5T4D4-F1
#
_entry.id   AF-A0A3N5T4D4-F1
#
_cell.length_a   1.000
_cell.length_b   1.000
_cell.length_c   1.000
_cell.angle_alpha   90.00
_cell.angle_beta   90.00
_cell.angle_gamma   90.00
#
_symmetry.space_group_name_H-M   'P 1'
#
loop_
_entity.id
_entity.type
_entity.pdbx_description
1 polymer ?
#
loop_
_entity_poly.entity_id
_entity_poly.type
_entity_poly.pdbx_seq_one_letter_code
_entity_poly.pdbx_strand_id
1 'polypeptide(L)'
;TQFKIAEMATRIRAARNLYYEACWAMDHGKVDHALIAMAKWYSAKTAVYCADEALQMHGGYGYIDEYKVQRLYRDAKILEIYEGTKEIEKTIVARTLLR
;
A
#
# COMPACT_ATOMS: atom_id res chain seq x y z
N THR A 1 2.29 -1.87 -21.43
CA THR A 1 2.55 -0.64 -20.66
C THR A 1 1.29 0.10 -20.24
N GLN A 2 0.38 0.46 -21.16
CA GLN A 2 -0.83 1.25 -20.82
C GLN A 2 -1.73 0.59 -19.75
N PHE A 3 -1.99 -0.72 -19.84
CA PHE A 3 -2.80 -1.44 -18.84
C PHE A 3 -2.16 -1.45 -17.45
N LYS A 4 -0.85 -1.63 -17.34
CA LYS A 4 -0.12 -1.56 -16.06
C LYS A 4 -0.26 -0.18 -15.41
N ILE A 5 -0.14 0.89 -16.20
CA ILE A 5 -0.34 2.25 -15.70
C ILE A 5 -1.78 2.45 -15.22
N ALA A 6 -2.77 1.98 -15.99
CA ALA A 6 -4.18 2.07 -15.59
C ALA A 6 -4.48 1.30 -14.29
N GLU A 7 -3.93 0.10 -14.13
CA GLU A 7 -4.08 -0.69 -12.91
C GLU A 7 -3.41 -0.01 -11.71
N MET A 8 -2.15 0.43 -11.84
CA MET A 8 -1.44 1.15 -10.78
C MET A 8 -2.20 2.41 -10.35
N ALA A 9 -2.68 3.22 -11.30
CA ALA A 9 -3.45 4.42 -11.00
C ALA A 9 -4.76 4.10 -10.25
N THR A 10 -5.44 3.02 -10.64
CA THR A 10 -6.67 2.56 -9.98
C THR A 10 -6.40 2.15 -8.54
N ARG A 11 -5.35 1.36 -8.30
CA ARG A 11 -4.97 0.90 -6.96
C ARG A 11 -4.56 2.05 -6.06
N ILE A 12 -3.77 3.00 -6.58
CA ILE A 12 -3.39 4.22 -5.86
C ILE A 12 -4.63 5.02 -5.47
N ARG A 13 -5.61 5.17 -6.38
CA ARG A 13 -6.86 5.88 -6.07
C ARG A 13 -7.65 5.16 -4.98
N ALA A 14 -7.79 3.84 -5.06
CA ALA A 14 -8.47 3.04 -4.05
C ALA A 14 -7.79 3.16 -2.67
N ALA A 15 -6.45 3.03 -2.62
CA ALA A 15 -5.68 3.14 -1.38
C ALA A 15 -5.80 4.54 -0.77
N ARG A 16 -5.72 5.59 -1.60
CA ARG A 16 -5.89 6.98 -1.15
C ARG A 16 -7.28 7.24 -0.57
N ASN A 17 -8.32 6.73 -1.22
CA ASN A 17 -9.69 6.91 -0.71
C ASN A 17 -9.87 6.20 0.63
N LEU A 18 -9.40 4.97 0.76
CA LEU A 18 -9.47 4.20 2.00
C LEU A 18 -8.69 4.88 3.15
N TYR A 19 -7.53 5.45 2.84
CA TYR A 19 -6.76 6.26 3.80
C TYR A 19 -7.52 7.51 4.23
N TYR A 20 -8.09 8.27 3.29
CA TYR A 20 -8.86 9.46 3.64
C TYR A 20 -10.15 9.15 4.39
N GLU A 21 -10.79 8.02 4.12
CA GLU A 21 -11.94 7.56 4.89
C GLU A 21 -11.54 7.31 6.35
N ALA A 22 -10.40 6.63 6.58
CA ALA A 22 -9.87 6.40 7.92
C ALA A 22 -9.53 7.72 8.64
N CYS A 23 -8.86 8.65 7.97
CA CYS A 23 -8.59 9.99 8.51
C CYS A 23 -9.86 10.75 8.85
N TRP A 24 -10.83 10.78 7.91
CA TRP A 24 -12.09 11.46 8.12
C TRP A 24 -12.85 10.89 9.33
N ALA A 25 -12.89 9.56 9.48
CA ALA A 25 -13.52 8.93 10.64
C ALA A 25 -12.83 9.33 11.96
N MET A 26 -11.49 9.34 11.99
CA MET A 26 -10.72 9.81 13.16
C MET A 26 -10.99 11.27 13.50
N ASP A 27 -10.99 12.16 12.50
CA ASP A 27 -11.22 13.60 12.69
C ASP A 27 -12.62 13.91 13.25
N HIS A 28 -13.59 13.02 13.02
CA HIS A 28 -14.96 13.13 13.55
C HIS A 28 -15.18 12.33 14.85
N GLY A 29 -14.11 11.88 15.50
CA GLY A 29 -14.17 11.12 16.74
C GLY A 29 -14.74 9.70 16.59
N LYS A 30 -14.88 9.20 15.36
CA LYS A 30 -15.38 7.85 15.04
C LYS A 30 -14.21 6.93 14.72
N VAL A 31 -13.35 6.69 15.71
CA VAL A 31 -12.16 5.85 15.52
C VAL A 31 -12.59 4.42 15.19
N ASP A 32 -12.31 3.99 13.96
CA ASP A 32 -12.51 2.63 13.48
C ASP A 32 -11.14 1.96 13.26
N HIS A 33 -10.74 1.12 14.21
CA HIS A 33 -9.47 0.39 14.13
C HIS A 33 -9.39 -0.58 12.95
N ALA A 34 -10.52 -1.15 12.50
CA ALA A 34 -10.52 -2.00 11.32
C ALA A 34 -10.27 -1.18 10.07
N LEU A 35 -10.92 -0.03 9.94
CA LEU A 35 -10.73 0.88 8.79
C LEU A 35 -9.29 1.39 8.71
N ILE A 36 -8.70 1.79 9.85
CA ILE A 36 -7.28 2.19 9.93
C ILE A 36 -6.36 1.05 9.49
N ALA A 37 -6.59 -0.16 10.01
CA ALA A 37 -5.81 -1.33 9.64
C ALA A 37 -5.92 -1.65 8.14
N MET A 38 -7.15 -1.62 7.60
CA MET A 38 -7.42 -1.78 6.16
C MET A 38 -6.65 -0.76 5.33
N ALA A 39 -6.70 0.52 5.71
CA ALA A 39 -5.97 1.59 5.02
C ALA A 39 -4.47 1.34 5.02
N LYS A 40 -3.89 0.96 6.17
CA LYS A 40 -2.46 0.72 6.33
C LYS A 40 -1.97 -0.43 5.44
N TRP A 41 -2.53 -1.63 5.60
CA TRP A 41 -2.01 -2.80 4.89
C TRP A 41 -2.28 -2.72 3.38
N TYR A 42 -3.42 -2.15 2.97
CA TYR A 42 -3.76 -2.02 1.55
C TYR A 42 -2.89 -0.97 0.85
N SER A 43 -2.60 0.14 1.52
CA SER A 43 -1.69 1.18 0.99
C SER A 43 -0.26 0.65 0.85
N ALA A 44 0.24 -0.07 1.86
CA ALA A 44 1.56 -0.70 1.80
C ALA A 44 1.66 -1.70 0.64
N LYS A 45 0.68 -2.61 0.52
CA LYS A 45 0.62 -3.58 -0.59
C LYS A 45 0.56 -2.89 -1.95
N THR A 46 -0.17 -1.78 -2.04
CA THR A 46 -0.29 -0.99 -3.27
C THR A 46 1.04 -0.33 -3.64
N ALA A 47 1.76 0.24 -2.67
CA ALA A 47 3.06 0.84 -2.91
C ALA A 47 4.08 -0.20 -3.41
N VAL A 48 4.16 -1.37 -2.77
CA VAL A 48 5.04 -2.46 -3.21
C VAL A 48 4.68 -2.91 -4.63
N TYR A 49 3.39 -3.14 -4.91
CA TYR A 49 2.93 -3.52 -6.24
C TYR A 49 3.33 -2.49 -7.31
N CYS A 50 3.11 -1.20 -7.06
CA CYS A 50 3.45 -0.16 -8.04
C CYS A 50 4.96 -0.03 -8.25
N ALA A 51 5.76 -0.17 -7.19
CA ALA A 51 7.22 -0.11 -7.29
C ALA A 51 7.79 -1.32 -8.04
N ASP A 52 7.24 -2.51 -7.81
CA ASP A 52 7.61 -3.75 -8.50
C ASP A 52 7.28 -3.68 -10.00
N GLU A 53 6.07 -3.23 -10.34
CA GLU A 53 5.64 -3.04 -11.72
C GLU A 53 6.47 -1.97 -12.44
N ALA A 54 6.79 -0.87 -11.76
CA ALA A 54 7.70 0.14 -12.30
C ALA A 54 9.09 -0.45 -12.55
N LEU A 55 9.62 -1.26 -11.63
CA LEU A 55 10.92 -1.91 -11.78
C LEU A 55 10.91 -2.85 -12.98
N GLN A 56 9.91 -3.70 -13.11
CA GLN A 56 9.74 -4.62 -14.23
C GLN A 56 9.66 -3.88 -15.58
N MET A 57 8.99 -2.72 -15.62
CA MET A 57 8.90 -1.89 -16.82
C MET A 57 10.25 -1.31 -17.27
N HIS A 58 11.23 -1.18 -16.38
CA HIS A 58 12.60 -0.76 -16.72
C HIS A 58 13.48 -1.94 -17.18
N GLY A 59 13.01 -3.18 -17.08
CA GLY A 59 13.80 -4.37 -17.42
C GLY A 59 15.08 -4.45 -16.59
N GLY A 60 16.21 -4.83 -17.21
CA GLY A 60 17.51 -4.93 -16.54
C GLY A 60 17.99 -3.59 -15.94
N TYR A 61 17.66 -2.47 -16.60
CA TYR A 61 17.97 -1.13 -16.08
C TYR A 61 17.24 -0.84 -14.76
N GLY A 62 16.15 -1.56 -14.46
CA GLY A 62 15.44 -1.42 -13.21
C GLY A 62 16.24 -1.87 -11.98
N TYR A 63 17.30 -2.67 -12.16
CA TYR A 63 18.11 -3.24 -11.09
C TYR A 63 19.46 -2.54 -10.85
N ILE A 64 19.86 -1.62 -11.73
CA ILE A 64 21.13 -0.89 -11.60
C ILE A 64 20.93 0.43 -10.85
N ASP A 65 21.97 0.92 -10.16
CA ASP A 65 21.85 2.05 -9.23
C ASP A 65 21.64 3.41 -9.94
N GLU A 66 21.92 3.47 -11.24
CA GLU A 66 21.69 4.64 -12.09
C GLU A 66 20.20 5.01 -12.21
N TYR A 67 19.30 4.04 -12.02
CA TYR A 67 17.85 4.27 -12.03
C TYR A 67 17.27 4.19 -10.61
N LYS A 68 16.50 5.20 -10.22
CA LYS A 68 15.91 5.31 -8.87
C LYS A 68 14.96 4.16 -8.51
N VAL A 69 14.44 3.43 -9.51
CA VAL A 69 13.34 2.48 -9.33
C VAL A 69 13.70 1.29 -8.42
N GLN A 70 14.93 0.76 -8.46
CA GLN A 70 15.37 -0.27 -7.51
C GLN A 70 15.33 0.21 -6.05
N ARG A 71 15.68 1.47 -5.81
CA ARG A 71 15.66 2.05 -4.47
C ARG A 71 14.22 2.18 -3.99
N LEU A 72 13.34 2.70 -4.85
CA LEU A 72 11.90 2.81 -4.55
C LEU A 72 11.26 1.46 -4.23
N TYR A 73 11.65 0.39 -4.91
CA TYR A 73 11.18 -0.97 -4.58
C TYR A 73 11.64 -1.42 -3.18
N ARG A 74 12.93 -1.24 -2.87
CA ARG A 74 13.48 -1.58 -1.55
C ARG A 74 12.81 -0.77 -0.44
N ASP A 75 12.63 0.53 -0.65
CA ASP A 75 11.97 1.44 0.28
C ASP A 75 10.50 1.08 0.45
N ALA A 76 9.78 0.77 -0.63
CA ALA A 76 8.37 0.37 -0.56
C ALA A 76 8.20 -0.93 0.24
N LYS A 77 9.17 -1.85 0.20
CA LYS A 77 9.02 -3.17 0.82
C LYS A 77 8.89 -3.10 2.33
N ILE A 78 9.53 -2.14 2.98
CA ILE A 78 9.45 -1.99 4.44
C ILE A 78 8.02 -1.68 4.91
N LEU A 79 7.18 -1.08 4.05
CA LEU A 79 5.82 -0.68 4.38
C LEU A 79 4.91 -1.85 4.80
N GLU A 80 5.19 -3.06 4.30
CA GLU A 80 4.47 -4.27 4.67
C GLU A 80 4.92 -4.88 6.01
N ILE A 81 5.97 -4.35 6.63
CA ILE A 81 6.67 -4.95 7.78
C ILE A 81 6.61 -4.06 9.02
N TYR A 82 7.10 -2.82 8.92
CA TYR A 82 7.16 -1.91 10.06
C TYR A 82 5.77 -1.34 10.42
N GLU A 83 5.63 -0.82 11.65
CA GLU A 83 4.35 -0.29 12.17
C GLU A 83 3.20 -1.32 12.07
N GLY A 84 3.53 -2.62 12.19
CA GLY A 84 2.60 -3.75 12.06
C GLY A 84 2.72 -4.46 10.70
N THR A 85 2.93 -5.77 10.70
CA THR A 85 2.98 -6.51 9.43
C THR A 85 1.59 -6.60 8.79
N LYS A 86 1.51 -6.80 7.47
CA LYS A 86 0.22 -6.98 6.78
C LYS A 86 -0.64 -8.11 7.38
N GLU A 87 -0.03 -9.15 7.95
CA GLU A 87 -0.73 -10.24 8.65
C GLU A 87 -1.32 -9.78 9.98
N ILE A 88 -0.59 -8.96 10.74
CA ILE A 88 -1.08 -8.37 11.99
C ILE A 88 -2.25 -7.42 11.71
N GLU A 89 -2.16 -6.57 10.69
CA GLU A 89 -3.25 -5.67 10.29
C GLU A 89 -4.51 -6.45 9.89
N LYS A 90 -4.36 -7.50 9.09
CA LYS A 90 -5.48 -8.39 8.73
C LYS A 90 -6.08 -9.07 9.96
N THR A 91 -5.26 -9.38 10.95
CA THR A 91 -5.74 -9.94 12.22
C THR A 91 -6.60 -8.92 12.98
N ILE A 92 -6.23 -7.64 13.00
CA ILE A 92 -7.04 -6.56 13.59
C ILE A 92 -8.39 -6.48 12.87
N VAL A 93 -8.37 -6.42 11.53
CA VAL A 93 -9.59 -6.40 10.70
C VAL A 93 -10.50 -7.60 11.01
N ALA A 94 -9.94 -8.80 10.98
CA ALA A 94 -10.70 -10.03 11.22
C ALA A 94 -11.32 -10.05 12.62
N ARG A 95 -10.57 -9.62 13.65
CA ARG A 95 -11.07 -9.57 15.04
C ARG A 95 -12.20 -8.57 15.22
N THR A 96 -12.19 -7.45 14.50
CA THR A 96 -13.26 -6.46 14.57
C THR A 96 -14.54 -6.94 13.87
N LEU A 97 -14.41 -7.63 12.74
CA LEU A 97 -15.56 -8.09 11.95
C LEU A 97 -16.21 -9.38 12.48
N LEU A 98 -15.45 -10.24 13.16
CA LEU A 98 -15.92 -11.53 13.68
C LEU A 98 -16.37 -11.46 15.15
N ARG A 99 -16.38 -10.27 15.73
CA ARG A 99 -16.89 -10.03 17.09
C ARG A 99 -18.39 -9.81 17.10
#